data_AF-A0A6L7KM97-F1
#
_entry.id   AF-A0A6L7KM97-F1
#
_cell.length_a   1.000
_cell.length_b   1.000
_cell.length_c   1.000
_cell.angle_alpha   90.00
_cell.angle_beta   90.00
_cell.angle_gamma   90.00
#
_symmetry.space_group_name_H-M   'P 1'
#
loop_
_entity.id
_entity.type
_entity.pdbx_description
1 polymer ?
#
loop_
_entity_poly.entity_id
_entity_poly.type
_entity_poly.pdbx_seq_one_letter_code
_entity_poly.pdbx_strand_id
1 'polypeptide(L)'
;DVYNIHPLGQATIEGILASPEFQDEASQSIQALAAFHAIDRYAKTARYFVEYPEDLRTVGVSFNTVLGASGWALQGEYSFHPDLPLQREEGSIFQEALTPIVCVLQGVPIQSLGQVPTCKAEIIDNVLDGHVRRDVSQAQVTATQIFGSLFGSDSTGFIAEAAAMTVHDMPDRAVTPLDTPGARDDIADATSWGYRGAIWLDYHNAFGAARLTPYLQFQHDVSGSSPAPFGPFVEGRRVVTLGVGANYLERMSADLSYTMHAGHHNALEDRDFVSMSFSYSF
;
A
#
# COMPACT_ATOMS: atom_id res chain seq x y z
N ASP A 1 23.92 -32.60 -51.71
CA ASP A 1 24.43 -31.35 -52.28
C ASP A 1 24.98 -30.44 -51.20
N VAL A 2 26.23 -30.01 -51.35
CA VAL A 2 26.87 -29.03 -50.45
C VAL A 2 26.49 -27.64 -50.96
N TYR A 3 25.68 -26.90 -50.19
CA TYR A 3 25.35 -25.51 -50.52
C TYR A 3 26.53 -24.61 -50.17
N ASN A 4 27.32 -24.23 -51.19
CA ASN A 4 28.34 -23.20 -51.06
C ASN A 4 27.64 -21.83 -51.06
N ILE A 5 27.68 -21.11 -49.95
CA ILE A 5 27.23 -19.72 -49.86
C ILE A 5 28.40 -18.82 -50.27
N HIS A 6 28.26 -18.09 -51.36
CA HIS A 6 29.23 -17.06 -51.73
C HIS A 6 28.99 -15.81 -50.85
N PRO A 7 29.97 -15.35 -50.08
CA PRO A 7 29.84 -14.11 -49.32
C PRO A 7 29.65 -12.91 -50.27
N LEU A 8 28.90 -11.91 -49.82
CA LEU A 8 28.62 -10.70 -50.59
C LEU A 8 29.93 -9.94 -50.89
N GLY A 9 30.07 -9.49 -52.14
CA GLY A 9 31.19 -8.63 -52.54
C GLY A 9 31.05 -7.21 -52.00
N GLN A 10 32.17 -6.48 -51.88
CA GLN A 10 32.21 -5.12 -51.32
C GLN A 10 31.23 -4.16 -52.00
N ALA A 11 31.14 -4.16 -53.33
CA ALA A 11 30.22 -3.30 -54.08
C ALA A 11 28.74 -3.60 -53.77
N THR A 12 28.41 -4.86 -53.45
CA THR A 12 27.05 -5.26 -53.05
C THR A 12 26.74 -4.78 -51.63
N ILE A 13 27.72 -4.84 -50.73
CA ILE A 13 27.60 -4.28 -49.38
C ILE A 13 27.41 -2.76 -49.46
N GLU A 14 28.24 -2.06 -50.23
CA GLU A 14 28.11 -0.60 -50.44
C GLU A 14 26.77 -0.23 -51.07
N GLY A 15 26.25 -1.03 -52.00
CA GLY A 15 24.92 -0.84 -52.59
C GLY A 15 23.77 -1.06 -51.59
N ILE A 16 23.86 -2.05 -50.70
CA ILE A 16 22.89 -2.26 -49.62
C ILE A 16 22.92 -1.08 -48.65
N LEU A 17 24.13 -0.66 -48.24
CA LEU A 17 24.30 0.49 -47.34
C LEU A 17 23.83 1.80 -47.97
N ALA A 18 23.93 1.97 -49.28
CA ALA A 18 23.44 3.15 -49.99
C ALA A 18 21.94 3.06 -50.38
N SER A 19 21.28 1.93 -50.12
CA SER A 19 19.88 1.74 -50.50
C SER A 19 18.96 2.63 -49.66
N PRO A 20 17.88 3.19 -50.24
CA PRO A 20 16.92 4.01 -49.49
C PRO A 20 16.32 3.26 -48.30
N GLU A 21 16.02 1.96 -48.47
CA GLU A 21 15.47 1.10 -47.43
C GLU A 21 16.40 1.00 -46.21
N PHE A 22 17.69 0.72 -46.44
CA PHE A 22 18.67 0.67 -45.35
C PHE A 22 18.89 2.04 -44.69
N GLN A 23 18.92 3.11 -45.49
CA GLN A 23 19.09 4.48 -44.97
C GLN A 23 17.88 4.92 -44.13
N ASP A 24 16.67 4.53 -44.50
CA ASP A 24 15.45 4.81 -43.76
C ASP A 24 15.41 4.03 -42.43
N GLU A 25 15.71 2.73 -42.44
CA GLU A 25 15.80 1.91 -41.21
C GLU A 25 16.91 2.39 -40.27
N ALA A 26 18.08 2.74 -40.81
CA ALA A 26 19.19 3.29 -40.04
C ALA A 26 18.83 4.67 -39.43
N SER A 27 18.12 5.51 -40.18
CA SER A 27 17.65 6.82 -39.70
C SER A 27 16.64 6.67 -38.55
N GLN A 28 15.70 5.73 -38.66
CA GLN A 28 14.77 5.41 -37.57
C GLN A 28 15.50 4.91 -36.32
N SER A 29 16.51 4.07 -36.48
CA SER A 29 17.33 3.57 -35.37
C SER A 29 18.12 4.69 -34.66
N ILE A 30 18.68 5.63 -35.42
CA ILE A 30 19.37 6.81 -34.87
C ILE A 30 18.39 7.73 -34.13
N GLN A 31 17.20 7.97 -34.69
CA GLN A 31 16.14 8.76 -34.03
C GLN A 31 15.68 8.12 -32.71
N ALA A 32 15.53 6.79 -32.68
CA ALA A 32 15.20 6.06 -31.46
C ALA A 32 16.28 6.21 -30.39
N LEU A 33 17.56 6.06 -30.73
CA LEU A 33 18.67 6.24 -29.78
C LEU A 33 18.76 7.69 -29.26
N ALA A 34 18.58 8.67 -30.15
CA ALA A 34 18.53 10.08 -29.78
C ALA A 34 17.36 10.38 -28.83
N ALA A 35 16.19 9.77 -29.07
CA ALA A 35 15.03 9.87 -28.20
C ALA A 35 15.29 9.28 -26.80
N PHE A 36 15.88 8.08 -26.72
CA PHE A 36 16.29 7.49 -25.43
C PHE A 36 17.27 8.39 -24.67
N HIS A 37 18.25 8.97 -25.37
CA HIS A 37 19.18 9.90 -24.76
C HIS A 37 18.49 11.17 -24.26
N ALA A 38 17.54 11.72 -25.02
CA ALA A 38 16.76 12.88 -24.62
C ALA A 38 15.91 12.61 -23.37
N ILE A 39 15.25 11.45 -23.30
CA ILE A 39 14.48 11.02 -22.14
C ILE A 39 15.39 10.86 -20.91
N ASP A 40 16.55 10.20 -21.04
CA ASP A 40 17.52 10.06 -19.93
C ASP A 40 17.99 11.44 -19.41
N ARG A 41 18.30 12.37 -20.32
CA ARG A 41 18.73 13.72 -19.94
C ARG A 41 17.61 14.49 -19.23
N TYR A 42 16.38 14.37 -19.73
CA TYR A 42 15.19 14.99 -19.14
C TYR A 42 14.85 14.38 -17.77
N ALA A 43 14.89 13.05 -17.63
CA ALA A 43 14.67 12.39 -16.35
C ALA A 43 15.69 12.83 -15.29
N LYS A 44 16.95 13.10 -15.69
CA LYS A 44 17.99 13.64 -14.79
C LYS A 44 17.76 15.08 -14.34
N THR A 45 16.91 15.85 -15.02
CA THR A 45 16.53 17.20 -14.57
C THR A 45 15.42 17.18 -13.53
N ALA A 46 14.69 16.07 -13.39
CA ALA A 46 13.65 15.93 -12.37
C ALA A 46 14.20 16.13 -10.95
N ARG A 47 13.40 16.77 -10.11
CA ARG A 47 13.68 17.00 -8.69
C ARG A 47 12.45 16.56 -7.92
N TYR A 48 12.66 15.86 -6.81
CA TYR A 48 11.61 15.57 -5.84
C TYR A 48 11.88 16.40 -4.58
N PHE A 49 10.82 16.74 -3.87
CA PHE A 49 10.88 17.38 -2.56
C PHE A 49 9.77 16.82 -1.69
N VAL A 50 9.92 17.01 -0.38
CA VAL A 50 8.91 16.61 0.59
C VAL A 50 8.10 17.85 0.96
N GLU A 51 6.78 17.75 0.81
CA GLU A 51 5.84 18.77 1.23
C GLU A 51 5.18 18.35 2.55
N TYR A 52 5.01 19.31 3.46
CA TYR A 52 4.26 19.12 4.71
C TYR A 52 3.04 20.04 4.66
N PRO A 53 1.88 19.56 4.19
CA PRO A 53 0.69 20.40 4.08
C PRO A 53 0.28 20.96 5.44
N GLU A 54 0.03 22.27 5.47
CA GLU A 54 -0.45 22.98 6.66
C GLU A 54 -1.98 23.12 6.65
N ASP A 55 -2.54 23.67 7.74
CA ASP A 55 -3.96 23.96 7.93
C ASP A 55 -4.90 22.75 7.85
N LEU A 56 -4.45 21.60 8.38
CA LEU A 56 -5.27 20.41 8.53
C LEU A 56 -6.29 20.61 9.66
N ARG A 57 -7.57 20.38 9.35
CA ARG A 57 -8.68 20.55 10.28
C ARG A 57 -9.37 19.20 10.50
N THR A 58 -9.84 18.97 11.71
CA THR A 58 -10.61 17.77 12.07
C THR A 58 -11.74 18.16 13.02
N VAL A 59 -12.93 17.60 12.81
CA VAL A 59 -14.01 17.61 13.80
C VAL A 59 -14.39 16.18 14.12
N GLY A 60 -14.42 15.84 15.40
CA GLY A 60 -14.74 14.49 15.85
C GLY A 60 -15.76 14.47 16.98
N VAL A 61 -16.51 13.38 17.06
CA VAL A 61 -17.40 13.05 18.17
C VAL A 61 -17.11 11.63 18.62
N SER A 62 -17.17 11.39 19.92
CA SER A 62 -16.93 10.06 20.49
C SER A 62 -17.92 9.74 21.58
N PHE A 63 -18.09 8.44 21.84
CA PHE A 63 -18.87 7.92 22.95
C PHE A 63 -18.15 6.75 23.61
N ASN A 64 -18.49 6.53 24.88
CA ASN A 64 -18.07 5.36 25.64
C ASN A 64 -19.21 4.98 26.58
N THR A 65 -19.60 3.71 26.59
CA THR A 65 -20.69 3.21 27.42
C THR A 65 -20.46 1.76 27.82
N VAL A 66 -21.05 1.37 28.95
CA VAL A 66 -21.10 -0.03 29.39
C VAL A 66 -22.56 -0.49 29.34
N LEU A 67 -22.80 -1.60 28.64
CA LEU A 67 -24.11 -2.20 28.43
C LEU A 67 -24.58 -2.99 29.67
N GLY A 68 -24.78 -2.27 30.78
CA GLY A 68 -25.44 -2.77 31.99
C GLY A 68 -25.05 -4.19 32.41
N ALA A 69 -26.07 -5.04 32.64
CA ALA A 69 -25.89 -6.41 33.12
C ALA A 69 -25.14 -7.35 32.15
N SER A 70 -24.97 -6.97 30.89
CA SER A 70 -24.20 -7.78 29.94
C SER A 70 -22.69 -7.64 30.10
N GLY A 71 -22.21 -6.60 30.79
CA GLY A 71 -20.79 -6.32 31.03
C GLY A 71 -20.02 -5.77 29.83
N TRP A 72 -20.61 -5.72 28.64
CA TRP A 72 -19.94 -5.25 27.43
C TRP A 72 -19.66 -3.76 27.51
N ALA A 73 -18.43 -3.35 27.23
CA ALA A 73 -18.10 -1.95 27.06
C ALA A 73 -17.96 -1.64 25.57
N LEU A 74 -18.66 -0.59 25.11
CA LEU A 74 -18.65 -0.10 23.75
C LEU A 74 -18.04 1.30 23.71
N GLN A 75 -17.11 1.51 22.79
CA GLN A 75 -16.52 2.80 22.48
C GLN A 75 -16.69 3.06 20.99
N GLY A 76 -16.87 4.31 20.60
CA GLY A 76 -16.87 4.65 19.20
C GLY A 76 -16.50 6.10 18.95
N GLU A 77 -15.96 6.34 17.76
CA GLU A 77 -15.54 7.64 17.29
C GLU A 77 -15.98 7.82 15.84
N TYR A 78 -16.42 9.03 15.52
CA TYR A 78 -16.60 9.52 14.16
C TYR A 78 -15.78 10.80 14.01
N SER A 79 -14.99 10.90 12.96
CA SER A 79 -14.20 12.07 12.63
C SER A 79 -14.38 12.48 11.17
N PHE A 80 -14.40 13.79 10.94
CA PHE A 80 -14.49 14.40 9.62
C PHE A 80 -13.29 15.32 9.42
N HIS A 81 -12.59 15.11 8.31
CA HIS A 81 -11.37 15.79 7.91
C HIS A 81 -11.63 16.54 6.60
N PRO A 82 -11.98 17.84 6.65
CA PRO A 82 -12.08 18.64 5.44
C PRO A 82 -10.69 18.90 4.84
N ASP A 83 -10.61 18.88 3.50
CA ASP A 83 -9.40 19.21 2.74
C ASP A 83 -8.14 18.39 3.10
N LEU A 84 -8.31 17.12 3.46
CA LEU A 84 -7.22 16.21 3.82
C LEU A 84 -6.36 15.90 2.57
N PRO A 85 -5.04 16.11 2.61
CA PRO A 85 -4.16 15.88 1.46
C PRO A 85 -3.90 14.38 1.28
N LEU A 86 -4.56 13.78 0.28
CA LEU A 86 -4.38 12.37 -0.07
C LEU A 86 -3.31 12.22 -1.15
N GLN A 87 -2.41 11.26 -0.98
CA GLN A 87 -1.28 11.07 -1.89
C GLN A 87 -1.74 10.48 -3.23
N ARG A 88 -1.27 11.08 -4.32
CA ARG A 88 -1.46 10.55 -5.67
C ARG A 88 -0.55 9.35 -5.91
N GLU A 89 -1.01 8.41 -6.73
CA GLU A 89 -0.21 7.25 -7.12
C GLU A 89 1.04 7.69 -7.90
N GLU A 90 2.19 7.13 -7.52
CA GLU A 90 3.51 7.56 -7.97
C GLU A 90 3.71 7.43 -9.49
N GLY A 91 3.25 6.32 -10.07
CA GLY A 91 3.28 6.07 -11.51
C GLY A 91 2.56 7.12 -12.33
N SER A 92 1.41 7.62 -11.86
CA SER A 92 0.64 8.68 -12.51
C SER A 92 1.40 10.00 -12.53
N ILE A 93 2.09 10.32 -11.44
CA ILE A 93 2.94 11.52 -11.35
C ILE A 93 4.13 11.39 -12.29
N PHE A 94 4.79 10.22 -12.34
CA PHE A 94 5.91 10.00 -13.27
C PHE A 94 5.50 10.05 -14.73
N GLN A 95 4.35 9.47 -15.08
CA GLN A 95 3.82 9.56 -16.44
C GLN A 95 3.49 11.00 -16.82
N GLU A 96 2.87 11.76 -15.90
CA GLU A 96 2.59 13.18 -16.10
C GLU A 96 3.88 14.01 -16.26
N ALA A 97 4.89 13.72 -15.46
CA ALA A 97 6.20 14.37 -15.53
C ALA A 97 6.91 14.13 -16.88
N LEU A 98 6.65 13.00 -17.56
CA LEU A 98 7.22 12.70 -18.88
C LEU A 98 6.50 13.39 -20.04
N THR A 99 5.31 13.98 -19.84
CA THR A 99 4.52 14.56 -20.95
C THR A 99 5.18 15.70 -21.75
N PRO A 100 6.09 16.53 -21.20
CA PRO A 100 6.80 17.54 -21.99
C PRO A 100 7.78 16.96 -23.02
N ILE A 101 8.48 15.84 -22.72
CA ILE A 101 9.45 15.26 -23.67
C ILE A 101 8.75 14.72 -24.92
N VAL A 102 7.49 14.29 -24.76
CA VAL A 102 6.63 13.84 -25.85
C VAL A 102 6.38 14.94 -26.88
N CYS A 103 6.38 16.21 -26.47
CA CYS A 103 6.24 17.35 -27.39
C CYS A 103 7.40 17.47 -28.37
N VAL A 104 8.61 17.06 -27.95
CA VAL A 104 9.83 17.12 -28.78
C VAL A 104 9.98 15.86 -29.63
N LEU A 105 9.51 14.73 -29.12
CA LEU A 105 9.65 13.41 -29.75
C LEU A 105 8.48 13.06 -30.70
N GLN A 106 7.62 14.02 -31.02
CA GLN A 106 6.50 13.82 -31.96
C GLN A 106 7.01 13.28 -33.30
N GLY A 107 6.50 12.13 -33.73
CA GLY A 107 6.90 11.47 -34.97
C GLY A 107 8.03 10.43 -34.83
N VAL A 108 8.64 10.28 -33.64
CA VAL A 108 9.52 9.15 -33.34
C VAL A 108 8.67 7.97 -32.87
N PRO A 109 8.74 6.80 -33.53
CA PRO A 109 7.97 5.62 -33.12
C PRO A 109 8.59 4.98 -31.86
N ILE A 110 8.27 5.53 -30.68
CA ILE A 110 8.72 4.99 -29.40
C ILE A 110 7.68 3.99 -28.89
N GLN A 111 7.75 2.75 -29.37
CA GLN A 111 6.83 1.68 -28.98
C GLN A 111 6.99 1.22 -27.52
N SER A 112 8.05 1.64 -26.82
CA SER A 112 8.41 1.17 -25.48
C SER A 112 7.82 1.98 -24.32
N LEU A 113 7.12 3.09 -24.57
CA LEU A 113 6.60 3.98 -23.51
C LEU A 113 5.11 3.77 -23.15
N GLY A 114 4.46 2.71 -23.66
CA GLY A 114 3.03 2.48 -23.41
C GLY A 114 2.12 3.53 -24.07
N GLN A 115 0.90 3.72 -23.56
CA GLN A 115 0.05 4.85 -23.99
C GLN A 115 0.68 6.15 -23.52
N VAL A 116 1.52 6.73 -24.38
CA VAL A 116 2.15 8.01 -24.13
C VAL A 116 1.06 9.07 -23.99
N PRO A 117 0.99 9.82 -22.87
CA PRO A 117 -0.01 10.86 -22.73
C PRO A 117 0.21 11.97 -23.76
N THR A 118 -0.85 12.68 -24.13
CA THR A 118 -0.79 13.83 -25.03
C THR A 118 0.23 14.85 -24.53
N CYS A 119 1.02 15.41 -25.46
CA CYS A 119 1.99 16.47 -25.18
C CYS A 119 1.39 17.60 -24.31
N LYS A 120 2.08 17.93 -23.21
CA LYS A 120 1.76 19.06 -22.32
C LYS A 120 3.04 19.83 -21.96
N ALA A 121 3.39 20.83 -22.77
CA ALA A 121 4.58 21.66 -22.52
C ALA A 121 4.44 22.57 -21.28
N GLU A 122 3.21 22.80 -20.83
CA GLU A 122 2.87 23.64 -19.68
C GLU A 122 3.43 23.13 -18.35
N ILE A 123 3.88 21.87 -18.26
CA ILE A 123 4.45 21.29 -17.04
C ILE A 123 5.92 21.69 -16.84
N ILE A 124 6.60 22.18 -17.89
CA ILE A 124 8.00 22.63 -17.77
C ILE A 124 8.08 23.78 -16.75
N ASP A 125 9.06 23.69 -15.85
CA ASP A 125 9.32 24.63 -14.75
C ASP A 125 8.17 24.78 -13.72
N ASN A 126 7.13 23.94 -13.81
CA ASN A 126 6.04 23.88 -12.85
C ASN A 126 6.18 22.68 -11.91
N VAL A 127 5.65 22.84 -10.70
CA VAL A 127 5.58 21.78 -9.70
C VAL A 127 4.36 20.90 -10.00
N LEU A 128 4.56 19.59 -10.00
CA LEU A 128 3.46 18.63 -10.00
C LEU A 128 3.09 18.31 -8.55
N ASP A 129 1.85 18.60 -8.17
CA ASP A 129 1.35 18.28 -6.84
C ASP A 129 1.28 16.76 -6.65
N GLY A 130 1.95 16.27 -5.60
CA GLY A 130 1.95 14.87 -5.21
C GLY A 130 0.72 14.44 -4.41
N HIS A 131 -0.20 15.37 -4.14
CA HIS A 131 -1.38 15.13 -3.33
C HIS A 131 -2.63 15.80 -3.92
N VAL A 132 -3.81 15.33 -3.53
CA VAL A 132 -5.10 15.92 -3.84
C VAL A 132 -5.86 16.10 -2.54
N ARG A 133 -6.39 17.30 -2.29
CA ARG A 133 -7.16 17.56 -1.07
C ARG A 133 -8.60 17.05 -1.23
N ARG A 134 -9.06 16.28 -0.25
CA ARG A 134 -10.41 15.71 -0.22
C ARG A 134 -10.98 15.70 1.18
N ASP A 135 -12.29 15.79 1.27
CA ASP A 135 -13.00 15.59 2.51
C ASP A 135 -13.03 14.09 2.84
N VAL A 136 -12.76 13.74 4.09
CA VAL A 136 -12.71 12.33 4.54
C VAL A 136 -13.52 12.15 5.81
N SER A 137 -14.39 11.14 5.83
CA SER A 137 -15.03 10.66 7.07
C SER A 137 -14.42 9.35 7.52
N GLN A 138 -14.17 9.22 8.81
CA GLN A 138 -13.74 7.98 9.45
C GLN A 138 -14.67 7.66 10.62
N ALA A 139 -14.98 6.39 10.79
CA ALA A 139 -15.79 5.90 11.90
C ALA A 139 -15.21 4.60 12.43
N GLN A 140 -15.21 4.43 13.75
CA GLN A 140 -14.82 3.19 14.40
C GLN A 140 -15.69 2.89 15.62
N VAL A 141 -15.89 1.60 15.88
CA VAL A 141 -16.56 1.11 17.08
C VAL A 141 -15.77 -0.07 17.63
N THR A 142 -15.44 -0.01 18.92
CA THR A 142 -14.73 -1.02 19.67
C THR A 142 -15.69 -1.64 20.71
N ALA A 143 -15.67 -2.95 20.82
CA ALA A 143 -16.38 -3.73 21.82
C ALA A 143 -15.38 -4.51 22.67
N THR A 144 -15.47 -4.37 23.99
CA THR A 144 -14.61 -5.06 24.94
C THR A 144 -15.42 -5.80 25.99
N GLN A 145 -14.92 -6.94 26.42
CA GLN A 145 -15.52 -7.76 27.46
C GLN A 145 -14.49 -8.63 28.16
N ILE A 146 -14.67 -8.82 29.47
CA ILE A 146 -14.00 -9.86 30.24
C ILE A 146 -15.07 -10.83 30.73
N PHE A 147 -15.08 -12.01 30.13
CA PHE A 147 -15.94 -13.11 30.53
C PHE A 147 -15.34 -13.85 31.73
N GLY A 148 -16.18 -14.68 32.36
CA GLY A 148 -15.70 -15.75 33.24
C GLY A 148 -14.99 -16.86 32.45
N SER A 149 -14.83 -18.01 33.10
CA SER A 149 -14.11 -19.17 32.56
C SER A 149 -14.67 -19.68 31.21
N LEU A 150 -13.84 -19.74 30.18
CA LEU A 150 -14.08 -20.47 28.93
C LEU A 150 -12.97 -21.49 28.75
N PHE A 151 -13.29 -22.70 28.29
CA PHE A 151 -12.31 -23.77 28.07
C PHE A 151 -11.41 -24.05 29.30
N GLY A 152 -11.96 -23.89 30.51
CA GLY A 152 -11.24 -24.10 31.78
C GLY A 152 -10.27 -22.99 32.18
N SER A 153 -10.30 -21.83 31.52
CA SER A 153 -9.57 -20.64 31.96
C SER A 153 -10.14 -20.08 33.27
N ASP A 154 -9.36 -19.27 33.99
CA ASP A 154 -9.88 -18.48 35.11
C ASP A 154 -10.60 -17.22 34.62
N SER A 155 -10.07 -16.60 33.56
CA SER A 155 -10.69 -15.45 32.90
C SER A 155 -10.48 -15.50 31.39
N THR A 156 -11.41 -14.93 30.64
CA THR A 156 -11.28 -14.77 29.20
C THR A 156 -11.57 -13.33 28.81
N GLY A 157 -10.60 -12.69 28.17
CA GLY A 157 -10.77 -11.35 27.63
C GLY A 157 -11.05 -11.38 26.13
N PHE A 158 -11.83 -10.40 25.68
CA PHE A 158 -12.16 -10.20 24.28
C PHE A 158 -12.19 -8.71 23.97
N ILE A 159 -11.64 -8.38 22.80
CA ILE A 159 -11.75 -7.08 22.16
C ILE A 159 -11.99 -7.27 20.67
N ALA A 160 -12.88 -6.47 20.10
CA ALA A 160 -13.04 -6.35 18.67
C ALA A 160 -13.33 -4.91 18.29
N GLU A 161 -12.84 -4.49 17.14
CA GLU A 161 -13.05 -3.17 16.56
C GLU A 161 -13.47 -3.35 15.11
N ALA A 162 -14.47 -2.58 14.68
CA ALA A 162 -14.83 -2.40 13.28
C ALA A 162 -14.65 -0.92 12.94
N ALA A 163 -14.04 -0.64 11.80
CA ALA A 163 -13.75 0.72 11.36
C ALA A 163 -13.97 0.86 9.85
N ALA A 164 -14.31 2.06 9.42
CA ALA A 164 -14.52 2.42 8.03
C ALA A 164 -14.00 3.83 7.74
N MET A 165 -13.54 4.04 6.51
CA MET A 165 -13.09 5.32 5.98
C MET A 165 -13.78 5.56 4.64
N THR A 166 -14.24 6.78 4.41
CA THR A 166 -14.78 7.21 3.12
C THR A 166 -14.20 8.54 2.69
N VAL A 167 -13.79 8.60 1.42
CA VAL A 167 -13.32 9.79 0.73
C VAL A 167 -14.51 10.36 -0.04
N HIS A 168 -14.92 11.57 0.32
CA HIS A 168 -16.04 12.24 -0.34
C HIS A 168 -15.62 12.75 -1.72
N ASP A 169 -16.54 12.65 -2.68
CA ASP A 169 -16.34 13.09 -4.07
C ASP A 169 -15.05 12.54 -4.71
N MET A 170 -14.76 11.25 -4.46
CA MET A 170 -13.56 10.60 -5.00
C MET A 170 -13.59 10.57 -6.54
N PRO A 171 -12.54 11.07 -7.21
CA PRO A 171 -12.44 11.04 -8.67
C PRO A 171 -12.30 9.61 -9.20
N ASP A 172 -12.57 9.44 -10.50
CA ASP A 172 -12.40 8.16 -11.19
C ASP A 172 -10.94 7.68 -11.07
N ARG A 173 -10.77 6.42 -10.64
CA ARG A 173 -9.49 5.73 -10.47
C ARG A 173 -8.65 5.73 -11.74
N ALA A 174 -9.28 5.80 -12.93
CA ALA A 174 -8.58 5.90 -14.21
C ALA A 174 -7.97 7.29 -14.49
N VAL A 175 -8.44 8.33 -13.81
CA VAL A 175 -8.06 9.73 -14.07
C VAL A 175 -7.14 10.28 -12.99
N THR A 176 -7.41 9.96 -11.73
CA THR A 176 -6.60 10.44 -10.59
C THR A 176 -6.44 9.34 -9.56
N PRO A 177 -5.62 8.32 -9.85
CA PRO A 177 -5.36 7.24 -8.91
C PRO A 177 -4.68 7.80 -7.64
N LEU A 178 -5.14 7.32 -6.49
CA LEU A 178 -4.54 7.61 -5.19
C LEU A 178 -3.78 6.38 -4.71
N ASP A 179 -2.64 6.61 -4.08
CA ASP A 179 -1.78 5.55 -3.55
C ASP A 179 -2.42 4.88 -2.33
N THR A 180 -2.07 3.63 -2.04
CA THR A 180 -2.54 2.86 -0.88
C THR A 180 -1.39 2.18 -0.14
N PRO A 181 -1.09 2.55 1.13
CA PRO A 181 0.07 2.03 1.83
C PRO A 181 -0.03 0.52 2.09
N GLY A 182 1.04 -0.21 1.73
CA GLY A 182 1.13 -1.64 2.02
C GLY A 182 0.24 -2.53 1.16
N ALA A 183 -0.38 -1.97 0.12
CA ALA A 183 -1.03 -2.76 -0.91
C ALA A 183 -0.05 -3.15 -2.04
N ARG A 184 -0.37 -4.22 -2.76
CA ARG A 184 0.37 -4.72 -3.91
C ARG A 184 -0.47 -4.51 -5.16
N ASP A 185 0.08 -3.74 -6.11
CA ASP A 185 -0.54 -3.45 -7.42
C ASP A 185 -2.01 -2.98 -7.30
N ASP A 186 -2.32 -2.22 -6.25
CA ASP A 186 -3.65 -1.71 -5.96
C ASP A 186 -3.61 -0.19 -5.75
N ILE A 187 -4.75 0.47 -5.94
CA ILE A 187 -4.96 1.91 -5.74
C ILE A 187 -6.12 2.11 -4.76
N ALA A 188 -6.29 3.33 -4.24
CA ALA A 188 -7.28 3.56 -3.19
C ALA A 188 -8.74 3.58 -3.70
N ASP A 189 -9.66 3.18 -2.83
CA ASP A 189 -11.11 3.19 -2.98
C ASP A 189 -11.77 4.35 -2.24
N ALA A 190 -12.96 4.73 -2.73
CA ALA A 190 -13.77 5.78 -2.12
C ALA A 190 -14.29 5.38 -0.74
N THR A 191 -14.45 4.08 -0.49
CA THR A 191 -14.85 3.54 0.82
C THR A 191 -14.05 2.29 1.09
N SER A 192 -13.49 2.21 2.29
CA SER A 192 -12.75 1.06 2.79
C SER A 192 -13.16 0.74 4.21
N TRP A 193 -13.19 -0.54 4.58
CA TRP A 193 -13.55 -0.95 5.93
C TRP A 193 -12.96 -2.30 6.31
N GLY A 194 -12.86 -2.51 7.62
CA GLY A 194 -12.33 -3.74 8.17
C GLY A 194 -12.66 -3.91 9.63
N TYR A 195 -12.25 -5.05 10.17
CA TYR A 195 -12.33 -5.33 11.60
C TYR A 195 -11.07 -6.02 12.10
N ARG A 196 -10.78 -5.81 13.37
CA ARG A 196 -9.68 -6.46 14.09
C ARG A 196 -10.09 -6.81 15.50
N GLY A 197 -9.43 -7.78 16.10
CA GLY A 197 -9.76 -8.17 17.46
C GLY A 197 -8.77 -9.15 18.06
N ALA A 198 -8.96 -9.42 19.33
CA ALA A 198 -8.19 -10.39 20.07
C ALA A 198 -9.07 -11.11 21.09
N ILE A 199 -8.75 -12.38 21.33
CA ILE A 199 -9.26 -13.18 22.43
C ILE A 199 -8.07 -13.79 23.17
N TRP A 200 -8.10 -13.76 24.49
CA TRP A 200 -7.07 -14.37 25.32
C TRP A 200 -7.70 -15.06 26.52
N LEU A 201 -7.05 -16.13 26.98
CA LEU A 201 -7.51 -16.95 28.08
C LEU A 201 -6.42 -17.02 29.12
N ASP A 202 -6.70 -16.65 30.36
CA ASP A 202 -5.73 -16.73 31.45
C ASP A 202 -5.94 -18.01 32.25
N TYR A 203 -4.88 -18.80 32.37
CA TYR A 203 -4.82 -19.99 33.21
C TYR A 203 -3.76 -19.78 34.29
N HIS A 204 -4.20 -19.46 35.49
CA HIS A 204 -3.35 -19.32 36.67
C HIS A 204 -2.90 -20.69 37.14
N ASN A 205 -1.64 -20.77 37.58
CA ASN A 205 -1.04 -22.00 38.09
C ASN A 205 -1.16 -23.20 37.13
N ALA A 206 -1.21 -22.93 35.81
CA ALA A 206 -1.29 -23.97 34.79
C ALA A 206 -0.07 -24.90 34.82
N PHE A 207 1.09 -24.36 35.20
CA PHE A 207 2.30 -25.13 35.47
C PHE A 207 3.02 -24.59 36.71
N GLY A 208 2.81 -25.24 37.86
CA GLY A 208 3.33 -24.73 39.13
C GLY A 208 2.75 -23.35 39.44
N ALA A 209 3.61 -22.35 39.68
CA ALA A 209 3.18 -20.96 39.88
C ALA A 209 3.13 -20.13 38.58
N ALA A 210 3.32 -20.76 37.41
CA ALA A 210 3.24 -20.06 36.13
C ALA A 210 1.78 -19.84 35.71
N ARG A 211 1.47 -18.61 35.29
CA ARG A 211 0.28 -18.30 34.51
C ARG A 211 0.58 -18.49 33.04
N LEU A 212 -0.31 -19.16 32.31
CA LEU A 212 -0.28 -19.26 30.85
C LEU A 212 -1.43 -18.47 30.24
N THR A 213 -1.13 -17.75 29.16
CA THR A 213 -2.09 -16.92 28.45
C THR A 213 -2.03 -17.24 26.95
N PRO A 214 -2.70 -18.30 26.46
CA PRO A 214 -2.93 -18.46 25.04
C PRO A 214 -3.83 -17.34 24.50
N TYR A 215 -3.53 -16.86 23.30
CA TYR A 215 -4.28 -15.81 22.64
C TYR A 215 -4.35 -16.00 21.12
N LEU A 216 -5.37 -15.40 20.54
CA LEU A 216 -5.58 -15.26 19.11
C LEU A 216 -5.85 -13.78 18.82
N GLN A 217 -5.11 -13.21 17.88
CA GLN A 217 -5.37 -11.90 17.31
C GLN A 217 -5.72 -12.07 15.84
N PHE A 218 -6.67 -11.26 15.35
CA PHE A 218 -7.09 -11.32 13.96
C PHE A 218 -7.35 -9.91 13.42
N GLN A 219 -7.10 -9.75 12.13
CA GLN A 219 -7.43 -8.58 11.35
C GLN A 219 -7.97 -9.04 10.00
N HIS A 220 -9.01 -8.39 9.51
CA HIS A 220 -9.54 -8.55 8.17
C HIS A 220 -9.98 -7.19 7.63
N ASP A 221 -9.29 -6.73 6.60
CA ASP A 221 -9.67 -5.57 5.82
C ASP A 221 -10.58 -6.08 4.71
N VAL A 222 -11.88 -5.83 4.85
CA VAL A 222 -12.90 -6.62 4.16
C VAL A 222 -13.08 -6.17 2.72
N SER A 223 -13.18 -4.86 2.50
CA SER A 223 -13.33 -4.30 1.17
C SER A 223 -12.79 -2.88 1.11
N GLY A 224 -12.23 -2.55 -0.04
CA GLY A 224 -11.62 -1.27 -0.35
C GLY A 224 -10.26 -1.05 0.29
N SER A 225 -9.36 -0.42 -0.47
CA SER A 225 -8.06 0.03 0.00
C SER A 225 -8.09 1.52 0.33
N SER A 226 -7.55 1.91 1.48
CA SER A 226 -7.62 3.31 1.94
C SER A 226 -6.47 4.15 1.40
N PRO A 227 -6.70 5.45 1.09
CA PRO A 227 -5.66 6.28 0.49
C PRO A 227 -4.52 6.61 1.46
N ALA A 228 -3.32 6.67 0.91
CA ALA A 228 -2.14 7.15 1.60
C ALA A 228 -2.24 8.66 1.91
N PRO A 229 -1.57 9.13 2.97
CA PRO A 229 -0.89 8.37 4.02
C PRO A 229 -1.80 8.01 5.21
N PHE A 230 -3.09 8.36 5.18
CA PHE A 230 -3.95 8.42 6.38
C PHE A 230 -4.91 7.22 6.55
N GLY A 231 -4.77 6.20 5.71
CA GLY A 231 -5.66 5.05 5.66
C GLY A 231 -5.02 3.75 6.16
N PRO A 232 -5.73 2.92 6.97
CA PRO A 232 -5.17 1.67 7.48
C PRO A 232 -5.53 0.42 6.66
N PHE A 233 -6.44 0.48 5.68
CA PHE A 233 -7.04 -0.70 5.04
C PHE A 233 -6.39 -1.06 3.70
N VAL A 234 -6.20 -2.38 3.49
CA VAL A 234 -5.80 -2.96 2.20
C VAL A 234 -6.79 -4.06 1.85
N GLU A 235 -7.49 -3.97 0.72
CA GLU A 235 -8.60 -4.86 0.39
C GLU A 235 -8.22 -6.35 0.44
N GLY A 236 -8.99 -7.11 1.23
CA GLY A 236 -8.84 -8.56 1.36
C GLY A 236 -7.68 -8.98 2.26
N ARG A 237 -6.93 -8.05 2.84
CA ARG A 237 -5.83 -8.36 3.77
C ARG A 237 -6.36 -9.06 5.01
N ARG A 238 -5.74 -10.18 5.36
CA ARG A 238 -6.01 -10.94 6.57
C ARG A 238 -4.71 -11.17 7.32
N VAL A 239 -4.73 -10.93 8.62
CA VAL A 239 -3.61 -11.23 9.52
C VAL A 239 -4.15 -12.01 10.70
N VAL A 240 -3.51 -13.14 11.02
CA VAL A 240 -3.87 -13.95 12.19
C VAL A 240 -2.61 -14.24 12.98
N THR A 241 -2.62 -13.91 14.27
CA THR A 241 -1.54 -14.25 15.19
C THR A 241 -2.06 -15.20 16.25
N LEU A 242 -1.39 -16.33 16.41
CA LEU A 242 -1.61 -17.29 17.49
C LEU A 242 -0.40 -17.25 18.40
N GLY A 243 -0.61 -17.17 19.71
CA GLY A 243 0.50 -17.14 20.64
C GLY A 243 0.14 -17.67 22.02
N VAL A 244 1.19 -17.88 22.81
CA VAL A 244 1.09 -18.24 24.22
C VAL A 244 2.12 -17.46 25.02
N GLY A 245 1.60 -16.65 25.94
CA GLY A 245 2.40 -16.00 26.97
C GLY A 245 2.53 -16.89 28.19
N ALA A 246 3.67 -16.82 28.87
CA ALA A 246 3.89 -17.40 30.17
C ALA A 246 4.43 -16.34 31.11
N ASN A 247 3.89 -16.26 32.32
CA ASN A 247 4.41 -15.41 33.38
C ASN A 247 4.61 -16.23 34.66
N TYR A 248 5.80 -16.19 35.22
CA TYR A 248 6.14 -16.87 36.46
C TYR A 248 6.43 -15.83 37.55
N LEU A 249 5.51 -15.73 38.51
CA LEU A 249 5.61 -14.87 39.70
C LEU A 249 5.91 -13.39 39.38
N GLU A 250 5.47 -12.88 38.23
CA GLU A 250 5.74 -11.52 37.74
C GLU A 250 7.23 -11.16 37.60
N ARG A 251 8.12 -12.14 37.72
CA ARG A 251 9.58 -11.97 37.61
C ARG A 251 10.12 -12.41 36.27
N MET A 252 9.53 -13.45 35.70
CA MET A 252 9.92 -14.00 34.40
C MET A 252 8.71 -14.01 33.49
N SER A 253 8.86 -13.45 32.29
CA SER A 253 7.87 -13.54 31.24
C SER A 253 8.49 -14.12 29.97
N ALA A 254 7.75 -14.99 29.30
CA ALA A 254 8.09 -15.50 27.98
C ALA A 254 6.88 -15.39 27.06
N ASP A 255 7.09 -15.15 25.77
CA ASP A 255 6.05 -15.21 24.75
C ASP A 255 6.58 -15.97 23.54
N LEU A 256 5.72 -16.81 22.96
CA LEU A 256 5.94 -17.44 21.67
C LEU A 256 4.68 -17.22 20.83
N SER A 257 4.86 -16.68 19.62
CA SER A 257 3.78 -16.41 18.69
C SER A 257 4.15 -16.69 17.25
N TYR A 258 3.14 -16.99 16.44
CA TYR A 258 3.26 -17.15 14.99
C TYR A 258 2.19 -16.29 14.31
N THR A 259 2.62 -15.49 13.34
CA THR A 259 1.77 -14.58 12.57
C THR A 259 1.71 -15.06 11.13
N MET A 260 0.48 -15.21 10.64
CA MET A 260 0.14 -15.56 9.28
C MET A 260 -0.43 -14.34 8.56
N HIS A 261 0.01 -14.09 7.33
CA HIS A 261 -0.48 -13.05 6.44
C HIS A 261 -1.18 -13.69 5.23
N ALA A 262 -2.27 -13.08 4.77
CA ALA A 262 -2.99 -13.51 3.58
C ALA A 262 -3.67 -12.33 2.88
N GLY A 263 -4.10 -12.55 1.64
CA GLY A 263 -4.86 -11.59 0.83
C GLY A 263 -4.03 -11.08 -0.33
N HIS A 264 -4.59 -11.12 -1.55
CA HIS A 264 -3.81 -10.93 -2.77
C HIS A 264 -3.22 -9.52 -2.92
N HIS A 265 -3.92 -8.50 -2.42
CA HIS A 265 -3.44 -7.13 -2.41
C HIS A 265 -2.52 -6.83 -1.21
N ASN A 266 -2.30 -7.77 -0.29
CA ASN A 266 -1.44 -7.53 0.87
C ASN A 266 0.04 -7.69 0.50
N ALA A 267 0.83 -6.61 0.58
CA ALA A 267 2.27 -6.67 0.31
C ALA A 267 3.07 -7.56 1.28
N LEU A 268 2.44 -7.98 2.38
CA LEU A 268 3.02 -8.91 3.37
C LEU A 268 2.50 -10.35 3.24
N GLU A 269 1.72 -10.68 2.20
CA GLU A 269 1.09 -12.00 2.03
C GLU A 269 2.07 -13.19 2.17
N ASP A 270 3.33 -13.03 1.79
CA ASP A 270 4.37 -14.07 1.85
C ASP A 270 5.30 -13.96 3.07
N ARG A 271 4.97 -13.10 4.04
CA ARG A 271 5.87 -12.71 5.13
C ARG A 271 5.45 -13.24 6.50
N ASP A 272 5.06 -14.50 6.56
CA ASP A 272 4.80 -15.19 7.83
C ASP A 272 6.06 -15.25 8.71
N PHE A 273 5.89 -15.14 10.03
CA PHE A 273 7.02 -15.19 10.95
C PHE A 273 6.66 -15.72 12.33
N VAL A 274 7.67 -16.26 13.01
CA VAL A 274 7.62 -16.66 14.43
C VAL A 274 8.33 -15.58 15.26
N SER A 275 7.72 -15.20 16.38
CA SER A 275 8.32 -14.30 17.37
C SER A 275 8.49 -15.02 18.70
N MET A 276 9.62 -14.78 19.36
CA MET A 276 9.90 -15.28 20.70
C MET A 276 10.52 -14.16 21.54
N SER A 277 10.01 -13.97 22.75
CA SER A 277 10.58 -13.01 23.69
C SER A 277 10.70 -13.61 25.10
N PHE A 278 11.68 -13.12 25.85
CA PHE A 278 11.90 -13.47 27.25
C PHE A 278 12.34 -12.23 28.02
N SER A 279 11.84 -12.06 29.24
CA SER A 279 12.24 -10.96 30.13
C SER A 279 12.31 -11.43 31.57
N TYR A 280 13.26 -10.84 32.31
CA TYR A 280 13.50 -11.11 33.72
C TYR A 280 13.68 -9.80 34.48
N SER A 281 12.92 -9.63 35.58
CA SER A 281 13.03 -8.49 36.49
C SER A 281 13.63 -8.93 37.83
N PHE A 282 14.59 -8.15 38.35
CA PHE A 282 15.29 -8.39 39.61
C PHE A 282 15.00 -7.30 40.65
#